data_AF-A0A9D4H1H7-F1
#
_entry.id   AF-A0A9D4H1H7-F1
#
_cell.length_a   1.000
_cell.length_b   1.000
_cell.length_c   1.000
_cell.angle_alpha   90.00
_cell.angle_beta   90.00
_cell.angle_gamma   90.00
#
_symmetry.space_group_name_H-M   'P 1'
#
loop_
_entity.id
_entity.type
_entity.pdbx_description
1 polymer ?
#
loop_
_entity_poly.entity_id
_entity_poly.type
_entity_poly.pdbx_seq_one_letter_code
_entity_poly.pdbx_strand_id
1 'polypeptide(L)' 'MAEIVENELRDHVTSLPSYVRDTTDFLNKIAQIQKPLRDSTIIFCFDVKALYPSVPREEALAAVTEALNR' A
#
# COMPACT_ATOMS: atom_id res chain seq x y z
N MET A 1 9.11 -13.79 7.18
CA MET A 1 7.71 -13.70 6.70
C MET A 1 7.45 -12.38 6.00
N ALA A 2 7.63 -11.23 6.66
CA ALA A 2 7.52 -9.91 6.02
C ALA A 2 8.41 -9.77 4.78
N GLU A 3 9.68 -10.16 4.86
CA GLU A 3 10.63 -10.09 3.74
C GLU A 3 10.22 -10.92 2.51
N ILE A 4 9.62 -12.10 2.73
CA ILE A 4 9.13 -12.96 1.62
C ILE A 4 7.93 -12.32 0.95
N VAL A 5 6.98 -11.83 1.76
CA VAL A 5 5.78 -11.14 1.25
C VAL A 5 6.17 -9.86 0.51
N GLU A 6 7.13 -9.09 1.04
CA GLU A 6 7.68 -7.93 0.34
C GLU A 6 8.33 -8.30 -0.98
N ASN A 7 9.08 -9.41 -1.05
CA ASN A 7 9.75 -9.82 -2.28
C ASN A 7 8.77 -10.27 -3.37
N GLU A 8 7.73 -11.04 -3.01
CA GLU A 8 6.69 -11.49 -3.93
C GLU A 8 5.76 -10.34 -4.39
N LEU A 9 5.50 -9.38 -3.50
CA LEU A 9 4.61 -8.26 -3.80
C LEU A 9 5.31 -7.08 -4.49
N ARG A 10 6.65 -6.99 -4.43
CA ARG A 10 7.39 -5.78 -4.83
C ARG A 10 7.01 -5.30 -6.23
N ASP A 11 7.10 -6.20 -7.21
CA ASP A 11 6.90 -5.86 -8.62
C ASP A 11 5.43 -5.48 -8.87
N HIS A 12 4.50 -6.15 -8.21
CA HIS A 12 3.06 -5.86 -8.35
C HIS A 12 2.65 -4.57 -7.65
N VAL A 13 3.13 -4.32 -6.43
CA VAL A 13 2.78 -3.15 -5.63
C VAL A 13 3.24 -1.87 -6.34
N THR A 14 4.42 -1.87 -6.98
CA THR A 14 4.93 -0.68 -7.68
C THR A 14 4.08 -0.24 -8.87
N SER A 15 3.28 -1.16 -9.44
CA SER A 15 2.38 -0.87 -10.56
C SER A 15 1.03 -0.28 -10.13
N LEU A 16 0.70 -0.32 -8.83
CA LEU A 16 -0.61 0.13 -8.33
C LEU A 16 -0.70 1.67 -8.31
N PRO A 17 -1.86 2.26 -8.65
CA PRO A 17 -2.06 3.72 -8.57
C PRO A 17 -1.83 4.30 -7.16
N SER A 18 -2.11 3.50 -6.13
CA SER A 18 -1.94 3.86 -4.72
C SER A 18 -0.51 3.71 -4.20
N TYR A 19 0.42 3.17 -5.00
CA TYR A 19 1.81 3.00 -4.58
C TYR A 19 2.43 4.35 -4.24
N VAL A 20 3.19 4.44 -3.17
CA VAL A 20 3.97 5.62 -2.81
C VAL A 20 5.35 5.15 -2.43
N ARG A 21 6.37 5.54 -3.20
CA ARG A 21 7.74 5.05 -3.00
C ARG A 21 8.41 5.68 -1.78
N ASP A 22 8.30 7.00 -1.66
CA ASP A 22 9.01 7.80 -0.67
C ASP A 22 8.31 9.15 -0.48
N THR A 23 8.83 9.96 0.45
CA THR A 23 8.30 11.31 0.75
C THR A 23 8.29 12.21 -0.49
N THR A 24 9.29 12.11 -1.36
CA THR A 24 9.36 12.94 -2.58
C THR A 24 8.30 12.53 -3.58
N ASP A 25 8.12 11.22 -3.81
CA ASP A 25 7.07 10.67 -4.66
C ASP A 25 5.68 11.07 -4.15
N PHE A 26 5.44 10.98 -2.84
CA PHE A 26 4.19 11.44 -2.21
C PHE A 26 3.90 12.92 -2.49
N LEU A 27 4.88 13.80 -2.22
CA LEU A 27 4.73 15.24 -2.43
C LEU A 27 4.44 15.57 -3.89
N ASN A 28 5.13 14.90 -4.83
CA ASN A 28 4.89 15.07 -6.26
C ASN A 28 3.47 14.63 -6.66
N LYS A 29 2.97 13.51 -6.11
CA LYS A 29 1.60 13.04 -6.38
C LYS A 29 0.53 13.98 -5.83
N ILE A 30 0.71 14.46 -4.61
CA ILE A 30 -0.23 15.43 -3.99
C ILE A 30 -0.24 16.74 -4.79
N ALA A 31 0.91 17.22 -5.25
CA ALA A 31 1.01 18.44 -6.05
C ALA A 31 0.27 18.34 -7.41
N GLN A 32 0.06 17.12 -7.94
CA GLN A 32 -0.71 16.90 -9.16
C GLN A 32 -2.23 16.92 -8.95
N ILE A 33 -2.72 16.93 -7.71
CA ILE A 33 -4.15 16.99 -7.41
C ILE A 33 -4.64 18.43 -7.64
N GLN A 34 -5.11 18.70 -8.86
CA GLN A 34 -5.62 20.03 -9.25
C GLN A 34 -7.08 20.27 -8.85
N LYS A 35 -7.83 19.19 -8.56
CA LYS A 35 -9.24 19.28 -8.18
C LYS A 35 -9.35 19.37 -6.67
N PRO A 36 -10.30 20.16 -6.13
CA PRO A 36 -10.63 20.10 -4.71
C PRO A 36 -10.92 18.65 -4.30
N LEU A 37 -10.38 18.25 -3.15
CA LEU A 37 -10.73 16.97 -2.53
C LEU A 37 -12.23 16.97 -2.25
N ARG A 38 -12.86 15.79 -2.33
CA ARG A 38 -14.28 15.67 -1.99
C ARG A 38 -14.45 15.91 -0.49
N ASP A 39 -15.58 16.45 -0.07
CA ASP A 39 -15.88 16.66 1.36
C ASP A 39 -15.86 15.35 2.17
N SER A 40 -16.03 14.21 1.49
CA SER A 40 -15.93 12.87 2.08
C SER A 40 -14.48 12.35 2.20
N THR A 41 -13.47 13.14 1.88
CA THR A 41 -12.06 12.72 1.96
C THR A 41 -11.59 12.75 3.42
N ILE A 42 -10.99 11.64 3.87
CA ILE A 42 -10.47 11.49 5.22
C ILE A 42 -8.95 11.63 5.17
N ILE A 43 -8.40 12.55 5.96
CA ILE A 43 -6.97 12.58 6.28
C ILE A 43 -6.78 11.70 7.51
N PHE A 44 -5.95 10.66 7.39
CA PHE A 44 -5.61 9.78 8.49
C PHE A 44 -4.09 9.75 8.71
N CYS A 45 -3.69 9.50 9.95
CA CYS A 45 -2.31 9.23 10.34
C CYS A 45 -2.29 7.90 11.11
N PHE A 46 -1.42 6.97 10.71
CA PHE A 46 -1.20 5.73 11.45
C PHE A 46 0.27 5.57 11.80
N ASP A 47 0.53 5.15 13.03
CA ASP A 47 1.83 4.67 13.47
C ASP A 47 1.91 3.16 13.18
N VAL A 48 2.71 2.78 12.19
CA VAL A 48 2.88 1.37 11.78
C VAL A 48 4.06 0.77 12.54
N LYS A 49 3.78 0.09 13.66
CA LYS A 49 4.82 -0.61 14.46
C LYS A 49 5.45 -1.81 13.75
N ALA A 50 4.68 -2.48 12.88
CA ALA A 50 5.16 -3.54 12.00
C ALA A 50 4.24 -3.57 10.77
N LEU A 51 4.79 -3.80 9.57
CA LEU A 51 4.03 -3.80 8.31
C LEU A 51 3.06 -4.99 8.19
N TYR A 52 3.26 -6.05 8.99
CA TYR A 52 2.42 -7.25 9.04
C TYR A 52 2.28 -7.76 10.48
N PRO A 53 1.74 -6.95 11.42
CA PRO A 53 1.64 -7.40 12.81
C PRO A 53 0.54 -8.47 12.88
N SER A 54 0.94 -9.70 13.18
CA SER A 54 0.03 -10.78 13.57
C SER A 54 -0.99 -11.25 12.54
N VAL A 55 -0.78 -11.00 11.23
CA VAL A 55 -1.60 -11.66 10.19
C VAL A 55 -1.22 -13.14 10.13
N PRO A 56 -2.15 -14.09 10.36
CA PRO A 56 -1.86 -15.51 10.23
C PRO A 56 -1.31 -15.83 8.85
N ARG A 57 -0.27 -16.66 8.78
CA ARG A 57 0.46 -16.94 7.53
C ARG A 57 -0.44 -17.43 6.40
N GLU A 58 -1.42 -18.27 6.72
CA GLU A 58 -2.35 -18.86 5.74
C GLU A 58 -3.31 -17.81 5.18
N GLU A 59 -3.86 -16.95 6.04
CA GLU A 59 -4.73 -15.84 5.65
C GLU A 59 -3.97 -14.81 4.79
N ALA A 60 -2.72 -14.50 5.17
CA ALA A 60 -1.86 -13.63 4.38
C ALA A 60 -1.60 -14.20 2.98
N LEU A 61 -1.29 -15.50 2.89
CA LEU A 61 -1.04 -16.17 1.61
C LEU A 61 -2.29 -16.19 0.74
N ALA A 62 -3.46 -16.49 1.32
CA ALA A 62 -4.73 -16.50 0.61
C ALA A 62 -5.08 -15.10 0.06
N ALA A 63 -4.95 -14.06 0.88
CA ALA A 63 -5.24 -12.68 0.49
C ALA A 63 -4.28 -12.19 -0.63
N VAL A 64 -2.98 -12.49 -0.52
CA VAL A 64 -2.01 -12.17 -1.58
C VAL A 64 -2.34 -12.94 -2.85
N THR A 65 -2.64 -14.23 -2.76
CA THR A 65 -2.99 -15.06 -3.93
C THR A 65 -4.24 -14.53 -4.63
N GLU A 66 -5.28 -14.14 -3.88
CA GLU A 66 -6.49 -13.53 -4.44
C GLU A 66 -6.20 -12.18 -5.11
N ALA A 67 -5.38 -11.35 -4.48
CA ALA A 67 -5.04 -10.03 -5.00
C ALA A 67 -4.17 -10.09 -6.28
N LEU A 68 -3.30 -11.09 -6.40
CA LEU A 68 -2.35 -11.24 -7.51
C LEU A 68 -2.89 -12.08 -8.70
N ASN A 69 -3.82 -13.01 -8.48
CA ASN A 69 -4.37 -13.87 -9.56
C ASN A 69 -5.58 -13.25 -10.31
N ARG A 70 -5.62 -11.92 -10.45
CA ARG A 70 -6.61 -11.21 -11.29
C ARG A 70 -5.97 -10.64 -12.54
#